data_AF-A0A932EBU8-F1
#
_entry.id   AF-A0A932EBU8-F1
#
_cell.length_a   1.000
_cell.length_b   1.000
_cell.length_c   1.000
_cell.angle_alpha   90.00
_cell.angle_beta   90.00
_cell.angle_gamma   90.00
#
_symmetry.space_group_name_H-M   'P 1'
#
loop_
_entity.id
_entity.type
_entity.pdbx_description
1 polymer ?
#
loop_
_entity_poly.entity_id
_entity_poly.type
_entity_poly.pdbx_seq_one_letter_code
_entity_poly.pdbx_strand_id
1 'polypeptide(L)'
;MLRVVYTFFTGVLLATFVGVGIAAFYPAPTMPEHPLVFDERVAPNESETPEQKERQALYDTSFTAYQEAMKLYSRNVSIVALIGSLILMAIGLLSSEKFRVIADGFLFGSLLTLLYSVGWGFATEDNRYRFLVVTVGLVVALALGYMKFVAPQGDSKR
;
A
#
# COMPACT_ATOMS: atom_id res chain seq x y z
N MET A 1 17.15 1.42 -25.28
CA MET A 1 15.90 0.74 -24.86
C MET A 1 16.12 -0.27 -23.73
N LEU A 2 17.05 -1.24 -23.84
CA LEU A 2 17.22 -2.31 -22.83
C LEU A 2 17.38 -1.81 -21.38
N ARG A 3 18.19 -0.77 -21.16
CA ARG A 3 18.37 -0.14 -19.84
C ARG A 3 17.04 0.31 -19.21
N VAL A 4 16.19 0.97 -19.99
CA VAL A 4 14.89 1.48 -19.53
C VAL A 4 13.96 0.33 -19.17
N VAL A 5 13.90 -0.71 -20.03
CA VAL A 5 13.09 -1.91 -19.78
C VAL A 5 13.54 -2.61 -18.50
N TYR A 6 14.85 -2.77 -18.30
CA TYR A 6 15.40 -3.41 -17.11
C TYR A 6 15.12 -2.60 -15.84
N THR A 7 15.30 -1.28 -15.89
CA THR A 7 14.97 -0.37 -14.76
C THR A 7 13.50 -0.47 -14.39
N PHE A 8 12.61 -0.45 -15.38
CA PHE A 8 11.17 -0.59 -15.17
C PHE A 8 10.84 -1.94 -14.55
N PHE A 9 11.34 -3.03 -15.14
CA PHE A 9 11.13 -4.39 -14.65
C PHE A 9 11.63 -4.57 -13.21
N THR A 10 12.84 -4.08 -12.91
CA THR A 10 13.43 -4.13 -11.57
C THR A 10 12.56 -3.38 -10.57
N GLY A 11 12.12 -2.16 -10.89
CA GLY A 11 11.30 -1.38 -9.96
C GLY A 11 9.93 -2.02 -9.71
N VAL A 12 9.27 -2.55 -10.74
CA VAL A 12 8.01 -3.28 -10.57
C VAL A 12 8.22 -4.52 -9.70
N LEU A 13 9.26 -5.31 -9.99
CA LEU A 13 9.56 -6.53 -9.25
C LEU A 13 9.88 -6.25 -7.77
N LEU A 14 10.60 -5.16 -7.47
CA LEU A 14 10.85 -4.71 -6.10
C LEU A 14 9.56 -4.31 -5.38
N ALA A 15 8.68 -3.54 -6.03
CA ALA A 15 7.41 -3.14 -5.44
C ALA A 15 6.49 -4.36 -5.19
N THR A 16 6.44 -5.29 -6.15
CA THR A 16 5.73 -6.57 -5.99
C THR A 16 6.33 -7.40 -4.87
N PHE A 17 7.67 -7.47 -4.76
CA PHE A 17 8.34 -8.19 -3.69
C PHE A 17 7.95 -7.65 -2.31
N VAL A 18 7.88 -6.32 -2.14
CA VAL A 18 7.40 -5.71 -0.89
C VAL A 18 5.94 -6.04 -0.63
N GLY A 19 5.06 -5.87 -1.63
CA GLY A 19 3.63 -6.15 -1.48
C GLY A 19 3.32 -7.61 -1.15
N VAL A 20 3.91 -8.55 -1.89
CA VAL A 20 3.79 -10.00 -1.66
C VAL A 20 4.45 -10.39 -0.35
N GLY A 21 5.60 -9.81 -0.01
CA GLY A 21 6.27 -10.04 1.27
C GLY A 21 5.40 -9.66 2.45
N ILE A 22 4.74 -8.49 2.40
CA ILE A 22 3.77 -8.09 3.41
C ILE A 22 2.62 -9.09 3.47
N ALA A 23 2.02 -9.47 2.34
CA ALA A 23 0.91 -10.42 2.32
C ALA A 23 1.29 -11.81 2.88
N ALA A 24 2.54 -12.25 2.69
CA ALA A 24 3.03 -13.54 3.16
C ALA A 24 3.24 -13.59 4.69
N PHE A 25 3.70 -12.49 5.30
CA PHE A 25 4.01 -12.44 6.73
C PHE A 25 2.96 -11.69 7.58
N TYR A 26 2.07 -10.93 6.93
CA TYR A 26 1.01 -10.15 7.55
C TYR A 26 -0.28 -10.31 6.71
N PRO A 27 -1.02 -11.42 6.93
CA PRO A 27 -2.22 -11.73 6.15
C PRO A 27 -3.36 -10.76 6.48
N ALA A 28 -4.15 -10.44 5.46
CA ALA A 28 -5.32 -9.57 5.62
C ALA A 28 -6.42 -10.28 6.45
N PRO A 29 -7.20 -9.53 7.24
CA PRO A 29 -8.42 -10.05 7.88
C PRO A 29 -9.36 -10.67 6.84
N THR A 30 -10.07 -11.72 7.22
CA THR A 30 -11.05 -12.39 6.35
C THR A 30 -12.41 -11.70 6.43
N MET A 31 -12.98 -11.36 5.28
CA MET A 31 -14.32 -10.78 5.20
C MET A 31 -15.36 -11.81 5.68
N PRO A 32 -16.25 -11.44 6.62
CA PRO A 32 -17.34 -12.32 7.02
C PRO A 32 -18.25 -12.65 5.84
N GLU A 33 -18.69 -13.89 5.75
CA GLU A 33 -19.64 -14.30 4.72
C GLU A 33 -21.00 -13.64 4.99
N HIS A 34 -21.51 -12.94 3.98
CA HIS A 34 -22.85 -12.36 4.08
C HIS A 34 -23.86 -13.50 4.18
N PRO A 35 -24.82 -13.46 5.13
CA PRO A 35 -25.91 -14.41 5.13
C PRO A 35 -26.63 -14.27 3.79
N LEU A 36 -26.66 -15.33 2.96
CA LEU A 36 -27.39 -15.34 1.70
C LEU A 36 -28.89 -15.30 2.01
N VAL A 37 -29.43 -14.10 2.24
CA VAL A 37 -30.87 -13.87 2.41
C VAL A 37 -31.51 -13.66 1.04
N PHE A 38 -31.30 -14.62 0.13
CA PHE A 38 -32.13 -14.77 -1.05
C PHE A 38 -32.89 -16.08 -0.91
N ASP A 39 -33.76 -16.13 0.10
CA ASP A 39 -34.83 -17.11 0.05
C ASP A 39 -35.93 -16.48 -0.81
N GLU A 40 -35.98 -16.84 -2.10
CA GLU A 40 -37.03 -16.42 -3.05
C GLU A 40 -38.46 -16.74 -2.56
N ARG A 41 -38.58 -17.42 -1.42
CA ARG A 41 -39.84 -17.84 -0.77
C ARG A 41 -40.40 -16.81 0.21
N VAL A 42 -39.65 -15.80 0.62
CA VAL A 42 -40.17 -14.75 1.52
C VAL A 42 -40.86 -13.69 0.68
N ALA A 43 -42.19 -13.68 0.71
CA ALA A 43 -42.98 -12.65 0.04
C ALA A 43 -42.59 -11.25 0.57
N PRO A 44 -42.66 -10.18 -0.25
CA PRO A 44 -42.24 -8.81 0.12
C PRO A 44 -42.84 -8.21 1.41
N ASN A 45 -43.83 -8.89 2.00
CA ASN A 45 -44.62 -8.43 3.14
C ASN A 45 -44.51 -9.34 4.39
N GLU A 46 -43.67 -10.39 4.38
CA GLU A 46 -43.42 -11.19 5.59
C GLU A 46 -42.27 -10.60 6.39
N SER A 47 -42.54 -10.29 7.66
CA SER A 47 -41.53 -9.82 8.60
C SER A 47 -40.45 -10.89 8.81
N GLU A 48 -39.19 -10.48 8.79
CA GLU A 48 -38.03 -11.34 9.06
C GLU A 48 -38.27 -12.27 10.25
N THR A 49 -37.99 -13.56 10.06
CA THR A 49 -38.05 -14.55 11.14
C THR A 49 -37.05 -14.20 12.26
N PRO A 50 -37.29 -14.61 13.52
CA PRO A 50 -36.35 -14.41 14.60
C PRO A 50 -34.94 -14.95 14.30
N GLU A 51 -34.84 -16.08 13.60
CA GLU A 51 -33.56 -16.69 13.18
C GLU A 51 -32.83 -15.89 12.09
N GLN A 52 -33.56 -15.18 11.22
CA GLN A 52 -32.96 -14.27 10.23
C GLN A 52 -32.39 -13.02 10.93
N LYS A 53 -33.13 -12.45 11.88
CA LYS A 53 -32.68 -11.31 12.68
C LYS A 53 -31.43 -11.63 13.49
N GLU A 54 -31.37 -12.82 14.09
CA GLU A 54 -30.20 -13.26 14.85
C GLU A 54 -28.97 -13.44 13.94
N ARG A 55 -29.14 -14.06 12.76
CA ARG A 55 -28.05 -14.20 11.77
C ARG A 55 -27.55 -12.85 11.24
N GLN A 56 -28.46 -11.91 10.99
CA GLN A 56 -28.08 -10.55 10.58
C GLN A 56 -27.32 -9.82 11.69
N ALA A 57 -27.78 -9.90 12.94
CA ALA A 57 -27.10 -9.27 14.08
C ALA A 57 -25.69 -9.85 14.31
N LEU A 58 -25.52 -11.18 14.13
CA LEU A 58 -24.21 -11.83 14.16
C LEU A 58 -23.31 -11.35 13.02
N TYR A 59 -23.85 -11.23 11.80
CA TYR A 59 -23.12 -10.68 10.66
C TYR A 59 -22.67 -9.25 10.92
N ASP A 60 -23.58 -8.35 11.35
CA ASP A 60 -23.27 -6.94 11.61
C ASP A 60 -22.16 -6.78 12.66
N THR A 61 -22.19 -7.61 13.71
CA THR A 61 -21.15 -7.65 14.75
C THR A 61 -19.82 -8.09 14.18
N SER A 62 -19.79 -9.20 13.42
CA SER A 62 -18.57 -9.72 12.79
C SER A 62 -18.00 -8.76 11.74
N PHE A 63 -18.87 -8.08 10.99
CA PHE A 63 -18.52 -7.11 9.97
C PHE A 63 -17.90 -5.85 10.57
N THR A 64 -18.45 -5.38 11.70
CA THR A 64 -17.87 -4.27 12.46
C THR A 64 -16.47 -4.63 12.97
N ALA A 65 -16.31 -5.82 13.57
CA ALA A 65 -15.00 -6.30 14.02
C ALA A 65 -13.99 -6.45 12.86
N TYR A 66 -14.45 -6.94 11.70
CA TYR A 66 -13.64 -7.01 10.49
C TYR A 66 -13.19 -5.63 10.01
N GLN A 67 -14.07 -4.63 9.99
CA GLN A 67 -13.72 -3.27 9.60
C GLN A 67 -12.65 -2.66 10.52
N GLU A 68 -12.78 -2.84 11.84
CA GLU A 68 -11.78 -2.39 12.80
C GLU A 68 -10.42 -3.07 12.60
N ALA A 69 -10.43 -4.39 12.43
CA ALA A 69 -9.23 -5.16 12.11
C ALA A 69 -8.60 -4.70 10.78
N MET A 70 -9.42 -4.39 9.77
CA MET A 70 -8.96 -3.93 8.46
C MET A 70 -8.35 -2.53 8.51
N LYS A 71 -8.87 -1.64 9.37
CA LYS A 71 -8.26 -0.31 9.61
C LYS A 71 -6.86 -0.46 10.21
N LEU A 72 -6.72 -1.30 11.24
CA LEU A 72 -5.43 -1.59 11.86
C LEU A 72 -4.46 -2.23 10.87
N TYR A 73 -4.94 -3.20 10.11
CA TYR A 73 -4.19 -3.88 9.06
C TYR A 73 -3.65 -2.87 8.03
N SER A 74 -4.52 -2.05 7.45
CA SER A 74 -4.18 -1.06 6.43
C SER A 74 -3.12 -0.07 6.93
N ARG A 75 -3.24 0.38 8.18
CA ARG A 75 -2.24 1.25 8.82
C ARG A 75 -0.89 0.56 8.91
N ASN A 76 -0.84 -0.68 9.40
CA ASN A 76 0.40 -1.41 9.58
C ASN A 76 1.06 -1.73 8.24
N VAL A 77 0.28 -2.14 7.23
CA VAL A 77 0.76 -2.34 5.84
C VAL A 77 1.36 -1.05 5.29
N SER A 78 0.69 0.08 5.47
CA SER A 78 1.18 1.38 5.04
C SER A 78 2.52 1.74 5.69
N ILE A 79 2.67 1.53 7.01
CA ILE A 79 3.93 1.77 7.75
C ILE A 79 5.05 0.87 7.23
N VAL A 80 4.81 -0.44 7.11
CA VAL A 80 5.85 -1.40 6.68
C VAL A 80 6.28 -1.10 5.24
N ALA A 81 5.33 -0.82 4.34
CA ALA A 81 5.62 -0.43 2.97
C ALA A 81 6.39 0.90 2.90
N LEU A 82 6.08 1.87 3.77
CA LEU A 82 6.80 3.13 3.84
C LEU A 82 8.27 2.91 4.23
N ILE A 83 8.51 2.12 5.29
CA ILE A 83 9.87 1.76 5.72
C ILE A 83 10.61 1.05 4.59
N GLY A 84 9.96 0.07 3.93
CA GLY A 84 10.52 -0.62 2.77
C GLY A 84 10.90 0.35 1.64
N SER A 85 10.04 1.31 1.32
CA SER A 85 10.32 2.36 0.35
C SER A 85 11.54 3.20 0.75
N LEU A 86 11.66 3.62 2.01
CA LEU A 86 12.81 4.40 2.48
C LEU A 86 14.11 3.61 2.40
N ILE A 87 14.08 2.32 2.72
CA ILE A 87 15.24 1.42 2.60
C ILE A 87 15.64 1.27 1.12
N LEU A 88 14.69 0.98 0.23
CA LEU A 88 14.95 0.87 -1.22
C LEU A 88 15.51 2.18 -1.78
N MET A 89 14.98 3.32 -1.33
CA MET A 89 15.49 4.64 -1.69
C MET A 89 16.93 4.82 -1.23
N ALA A 90 17.24 4.52 0.05
CA ALA A 90 18.58 4.63 0.58
C ALA A 90 19.58 3.75 -0.20
N ILE A 91 19.21 2.51 -0.52
CA ILE A 91 20.04 1.61 -1.35
C ILE A 91 20.24 2.20 -2.75
N GLY A 92 19.17 2.71 -3.37
CA GLY A 92 19.24 3.34 -4.69
C GLY A 92 20.15 4.56 -4.72
N LEU A 93 20.10 5.40 -3.67
CA LEU A 93 20.92 6.61 -3.54
C LEU A 93 22.38 6.33 -3.21
N LEU A 94 22.65 5.33 -2.36
CA LEU A 94 24.01 4.96 -1.95
C LEU A 94 24.73 4.07 -2.99
N SER A 95 24.02 3.61 -4.02
CA SER A 95 24.60 2.77 -5.07
C SER A 95 25.56 3.55 -5.96
N SER A 96 26.74 2.96 -6.21
CA SER A 96 27.78 3.55 -7.07
C SER A 96 27.31 3.77 -8.52
N GLU A 97 27.81 4.83 -9.16
CA GLU A 97 27.64 5.16 -10.59
C GLU A 97 27.90 3.96 -11.54
N LYS A 98 28.75 3.01 -11.12
CA LYS A 98 29.02 1.77 -11.88
C LYS A 98 27.79 0.88 -12.09
N PHE A 99 26.80 0.97 -11.20
CA PHE A 99 25.56 0.19 -11.23
C PHE A 99 24.33 1.06 -11.47
N ARG A 100 24.47 2.17 -12.21
CA ARG A 100 23.42 3.18 -12.42
C ARG A 100 22.06 2.59 -12.86
N VAL A 101 22.06 1.52 -13.65
CA VAL A 101 20.83 0.82 -14.09
C VAL A 101 20.07 0.19 -12.93
N ILE A 102 20.80 -0.45 -12.01
CA ILE A 102 20.24 -1.09 -10.83
C ILE A 102 19.79 0.00 -9.85
N ALA A 103 20.62 1.02 -9.61
CA ALA A 103 20.27 2.17 -8.79
C ALA A 103 18.97 2.84 -9.25
N ASP A 104 18.83 3.13 -10.55
CA ASP A 104 17.60 3.68 -11.13
C ASP A 104 16.39 2.74 -10.90
N GLY A 105 16.60 1.42 -10.94
CA GLY A 105 15.57 0.42 -10.64
C GLY A 105 15.13 0.44 -9.17
N PHE A 106 16.06 0.58 -8.23
CA PHE A 106 15.77 0.73 -6.81
C PHE A 106 14.99 2.01 -6.51
N LEU A 107 15.36 3.14 -7.12
CA LEU A 107 14.65 4.41 -6.96
C LEU A 107 13.25 4.36 -7.58
N PHE A 108 13.08 3.70 -8.73
CA PHE A 108 11.77 3.49 -9.32
C PHE A 108 10.91 2.55 -8.47
N GLY A 109 11.50 1.47 -7.96
CA GLY A 109 10.82 0.53 -7.05
C GLY A 109 10.43 1.16 -5.71
N SER A 110 11.27 2.04 -5.13
CA SER A 110 10.89 2.81 -3.94
C SER A 110 9.70 3.72 -4.22
N LEU A 111 9.66 4.39 -5.37
CA LEU A 111 8.54 5.24 -5.74
C LEU A 111 7.23 4.44 -5.85
N LEU A 112 7.25 3.29 -6.52
CA LEU A 112 6.08 2.41 -6.62
C LEU A 112 5.65 1.87 -5.25
N THR A 113 6.60 1.50 -4.41
CA THR A 113 6.35 1.02 -3.04
C THR A 113 5.76 2.13 -2.16
N LEU A 114 6.21 3.37 -2.33
CA LEU A 114 5.66 4.54 -1.67
C LEU A 114 4.20 4.76 -2.09
N LEU A 115 3.89 4.68 -3.38
CA LEU A 115 2.49 4.79 -3.85
C LEU A 115 1.61 3.69 -3.26
N TYR A 116 2.12 2.46 -3.17
CA TYR A 116 1.44 1.35 -2.51
C TYR A 116 1.19 1.65 -1.02
N SER A 117 2.21 2.14 -0.30
CA SER A 117 2.09 2.57 1.10
C SER A 117 1.01 3.65 1.27
N VAL A 118 1.02 4.66 0.40
CA VAL A 118 0.03 5.74 0.41
C VAL A 118 -1.38 5.19 0.20
N GLY A 119 -1.57 4.30 -0.78
CA GLY A 119 -2.87 3.67 -1.05
C GLY A 119 -3.47 2.97 0.18
N TRP A 120 -2.67 2.16 0.87
CA TRP A 120 -3.10 1.54 2.13
C TRP A 120 -3.29 2.53 3.27
N GLY A 121 -2.52 3.63 3.30
CA GLY A 121 -2.70 4.69 4.29
C GLY A 121 -4.03 5.42 4.15
N PHE A 122 -4.53 5.59 2.92
CA PHE A 122 -5.86 6.15 2.66
C PHE A 122 -7.02 5.25 3.09
N ALA A 123 -6.82 3.93 3.09
CA ALA A 123 -7.82 2.98 3.57
C ALA A 123 -8.03 3.06 5.10
N THR A 124 -7.15 3.75 5.83
CA THR A 124 -7.40 4.12 7.23
C THR A 124 -8.41 5.29 7.29
N GLU A 125 -9.36 5.29 8.22
CA GLU A 125 -10.28 6.42 8.42
C GLU A 125 -9.69 7.57 9.23
N ASP A 126 -8.39 7.53 9.56
CA ASP A 126 -7.71 8.55 10.34
C ASP A 126 -7.14 9.65 9.44
N ASN A 127 -7.78 10.82 9.45
CA ASN A 127 -7.35 11.98 8.66
C ASN A 127 -5.94 12.48 9.02
N ARG A 128 -5.51 12.35 10.29
CA ARG A 128 -4.15 12.74 10.69
C ARG A 128 -3.13 11.79 10.09
N TYR A 129 -3.44 10.50 10.07
CA TYR A 129 -2.59 9.49 9.46
C TYR A 129 -2.47 9.68 7.94
N ARG A 130 -3.60 9.90 7.25
CA ARG A 130 -3.62 10.22 5.81
C ARG A 130 -2.74 11.42 5.48
N PHE A 131 -2.88 12.51 6.24
CA PHE A 131 -2.07 13.72 6.06
C PHE A 131 -0.57 13.43 6.25
N LEU A 132 -0.20 12.68 7.30
CA LEU A 132 1.18 12.30 7.57
C LEU A 132 1.77 11.49 6.41
N VAL A 133 1.06 10.48 5.93
CA VAL A 133 1.52 9.62 4.82
C VAL A 133 1.70 10.41 3.53
N VAL A 134 0.77 11.32 3.20
CA VAL A 134 0.90 12.22 2.04
C VAL A 134 2.08 13.16 2.20
N THR A 135 2.29 13.71 3.40
CA THR A 135 3.41 14.63 3.68
C THR A 135 4.75 13.93 3.50
N VAL A 136 4.91 12.72 4.04
CA VAL A 136 6.13 11.93 3.85
C VAL A 136 6.31 11.60 2.37
N GLY A 137 5.24 11.21 1.67
CA GLY A 137 5.30 10.94 0.24
C GLY A 137 5.76 12.14 -0.58
N LEU A 138 5.26 13.33 -0.25
CA LEU A 138 5.68 14.59 -0.87
C LEU A 138 7.16 14.90 -0.60
N VAL A 139 7.62 14.76 0.65
CA VAL A 139 9.02 14.98 1.01
C VAL A 139 9.93 14.04 0.23
N VAL A 140 9.57 12.75 0.13
CA VAL A 140 10.34 11.77 -0.65
C VAL A 140 10.36 12.13 -2.14
N ALA A 141 9.22 12.50 -2.72
CA ALA A 141 9.14 12.89 -4.12
C ALA A 141 10.00 14.12 -4.43
N LEU A 142 9.96 15.14 -3.56
CA LEU A 142 10.78 16.34 -3.68
C LEU A 142 12.27 16.04 -3.52
N ALA A 143 12.65 15.20 -2.54
CA ALA A 143 14.03 14.80 -2.32
C ALA A 143 14.60 14.05 -3.54
N LEU A 144 13.85 13.08 -4.06
CA LEU A 144 14.23 12.34 -5.28
C LEU A 144 14.34 13.27 -6.49
N GLY A 145 13.40 14.20 -6.65
CA GLY A 145 13.43 15.18 -7.72
C GLY A 145 14.66 16.10 -7.65
N TYR A 146 14.94 16.66 -6.47
CA TYR A 146 16.10 17.51 -6.26
C TYR A 146 17.41 16.76 -6.51
N MET A 147 17.55 15.55 -5.97
CA MET A 147 18.77 14.74 -6.12
C MET A 147 18.99 14.28 -7.56
N LYS A 148 17.93 13.93 -8.30
CA LYS A 148 18.08 13.41 -9.66
C LYS A 148 18.24 14.52 -10.71
N PHE A 149 17.59 15.66 -10.53
CA PHE A 149 17.53 16.70 -11.55
C PHE A 149 18.37 17.93 -11.24
N VAL A 150 18.56 18.27 -9.96
CA VAL A 150 19.23 19.52 -9.55
C VAL A 150 20.66 19.29 -9.09
N ALA A 151 20.89 18.31 -8.19
CA ALA A 151 22.22 18.03 -7.66
C ALA A 151 23.29 17.73 -8.74
N PRO A 152 23.02 16.96 -9.81
CA PRO A 152 24.03 16.66 -10.83
C PRO A 152 24.42 17.89 -11.69
N GLN A 153 23.63 18.96 -11.68
CA GLN A 153 23.94 20.19 -12.43
C GLN A 153 24.87 21.13 -11.66
N GLY A 154 24.99 20.97 -10.33
CA GLY A 154 25.86 21.78 -9.47
C GLY A 154 27.36 21.44 -9.61
N ASP A 155 27.68 20.18 -9.87
CA ASP A 155 29.07 19.71 -10.01
C ASP A 155 29.68 19.97 -11.41
N SER A 156 28.87 20.35 -12.41
CA SER A 156 29.35 20.73 -13.75
C SER A 156 30.04 22.11 -13.79
N LYS A 157 30.13 22.83 -12.67
CA LYS A 157 30.75 24.17 -12.58
C LYS A 157 31.95 24.24 -11.63
N ARG A 158 32.58 23.12 -11.28
CA ARG A 158 33.85 23.10 -10.53
C ARG A 158 34.92 22.30 -11.26
#